data_AF-F9EC76-F1
#
_entry.id   AF-F9EC76-F1
#
_cell.length_a   1.000
_cell.length_b   1.000
_cell.length_c   1.000
_cell.angle_alpha   90.00
_cell.angle_beta   90.00
_cell.angle_gamma   90.00
#
_symmetry.space_group_name_H-M   'P 1'
#
loop_
_entity.id
_entity.type
_entity.pdbx_description
1 polymer ?
#
loop_
_entity_poly.entity_id
_entity_poly.type
_entity_poly.pdbx_seq_one_letter_code
_entity_poly.pdbx_strand_id
1 'polypeptide(L)'
;MRPASARSGPRTGESGAGGVRGGGARPVGSRGGSGGGDPRGGPRTRRRRNRNPLVRALISPLGLMLIAFAITVAVGLLAARVIESEPLTSSAPTAGRGGPVPIATDMTGFDATHIIDDDVFYDSTTMTAEEITAFIDQVNSGCQTGRDGTACLAEASFDTEDREETAACPGGYQGARAENAAQVISKVATACDINPQVLLVLLQKEEGLLTSSGATLTARDYETAAGYACPDGTQCDPQYAGFFQQLYGAASQFQDYRLNPEAFQVVAGAPVQLAYSPDASCGTGEITVVNQATAGLYDYTPYQPDPAATSGGDACTSWGNWNFYGYFRALFADPTPSTLT
;
A
#
# COMPACT_ATOMS: atom_id res chain seq x y z
N MET A 1 30.45 21.25 10.97
CA MET A 1 31.09 21.29 12.31
C MET A 1 30.62 20.07 13.10
N ARG A 2 31.53 19.23 13.60
CA ARG A 2 31.24 18.02 14.42
C ARG A 2 31.24 18.36 15.92
N PRO A 3 30.51 17.60 16.75
CA PRO A 3 31.01 17.19 18.06
C PRO A 3 31.00 15.65 18.17
N ALA A 4 32.13 14.99 18.44
CA ALA A 4 32.86 14.86 19.72
C ALA A 4 32.37 13.65 20.56
N SER A 5 33.16 12.57 20.50
CA SER A 5 33.09 11.39 21.36
C SER A 5 33.45 11.72 22.82
N ALA A 6 32.84 11.01 23.76
CA ALA A 6 33.38 10.81 25.10
C ALA A 6 33.31 9.32 25.51
N ARG A 7 34.44 8.84 26.03
CA ARG A 7 34.77 7.50 26.57
C ARG A 7 35.09 7.80 28.06
N SER A 8 34.63 7.12 29.10
CA SER A 8 35.03 5.79 29.60
C SER A 8 34.63 5.68 31.10
N GLY A 9 34.28 4.49 31.62
CA GLY A 9 34.78 4.01 32.93
C GLY A 9 33.79 3.59 34.04
N PRO A 10 34.17 2.65 34.94
CA PRO A 10 33.34 1.48 35.33
C PRO A 10 33.12 1.25 36.86
N ARG A 11 32.24 0.30 37.25
CA ARG A 11 32.33 -0.69 38.40
C ARG A 11 30.94 -1.25 38.80
N THR A 12 30.65 -2.56 38.67
CA THR A 12 30.79 -3.73 39.58
C THR A 12 29.79 -3.87 40.75
N GLY A 13 29.21 -5.08 40.86
CA GLY A 13 28.57 -5.69 42.07
C GLY A 13 27.25 -6.40 41.74
N GLU A 14 27.22 -7.74 41.53
CA GLU A 14 26.89 -8.79 42.53
C GLU A 14 25.46 -8.69 43.10
N SER A 15 24.66 -9.74 43.40
CA SER A 15 24.72 -11.20 43.36
C SER A 15 23.32 -11.68 43.79
N GLY A 16 22.85 -12.86 43.39
CA GLY A 16 21.61 -13.44 43.96
C GLY A 16 21.12 -14.71 43.28
N ALA A 17 21.46 -15.86 43.87
CA ALA A 17 21.20 -17.20 43.38
C ALA A 17 20.07 -17.93 44.15
N GLY A 18 19.56 -19.02 43.54
CA GLY A 18 18.85 -20.14 44.19
C GLY A 18 17.33 -20.11 44.01
N GLY A 19 16.59 -21.19 43.75
CA GLY A 19 16.83 -22.64 43.57
C GLY A 19 15.43 -23.31 43.42
N VAL A 20 15.23 -24.26 42.50
CA VAL A 20 15.20 -25.74 42.70
C VAL A 20 13.83 -26.38 43.03
N ARG A 21 13.50 -27.47 42.29
CA ARG A 21 12.54 -28.61 42.52
C ARG A 21 11.03 -28.34 42.34
N GLY A 22 10.17 -29.24 41.88
CA GLY A 22 10.20 -30.67 41.49
C GLY A 22 8.81 -31.01 40.89
N GLY A 23 8.64 -31.93 39.93
CA GLY A 23 8.42 -33.37 40.16
C GLY A 23 6.95 -33.72 40.48
N GLY A 24 6.26 -34.49 39.63
CA GLY A 24 4.96 -35.11 40.00
C GLY A 24 4.17 -35.73 38.84
N ALA A 25 3.83 -37.01 38.97
CA ALA A 25 3.28 -37.89 37.93
C ALA A 25 1.74 -38.11 38.01
N ARG A 26 1.22 -38.72 36.94
CA ARG A 26 -0.10 -39.40 36.69
C ARG A 26 -0.70 -40.17 37.90
N PRO A 27 -2.04 -40.45 37.96
CA PRO A 27 -2.64 -41.65 37.29
C PRO A 27 -4.14 -41.63 36.86
N VAL A 28 -4.41 -42.44 35.83
CA VAL A 28 -5.45 -43.49 35.59
C VAL A 28 -6.88 -43.40 36.19
N GLY A 29 -7.86 -43.66 35.30
CA GLY A 29 -9.10 -44.45 35.55
C GLY A 29 -10.13 -44.28 34.40
N SER A 30 -11.11 -45.14 34.10
CA SER A 30 -11.27 -46.60 33.90
C SER A 30 -12.80 -46.86 33.75
N ARG A 31 -13.21 -47.72 32.80
CA ARG A 31 -14.53 -48.42 32.64
C ARG A 31 -15.75 -47.57 32.19
N GLY A 32 -16.69 -48.08 31.38
CA GLY A 32 -16.86 -49.37 30.70
C GLY A 32 -18.30 -49.61 30.19
N GLY A 33 -18.44 -50.42 29.12
CA GLY A 33 -19.58 -51.29 28.76
C GLY A 33 -20.84 -50.67 28.10
N SER A 34 -21.69 -51.37 27.35
CA SER A 34 -21.65 -52.64 26.59
C SER A 34 -23.02 -52.84 25.90
N GLY A 35 -23.06 -53.53 24.75
CA GLY A 35 -24.23 -54.25 24.19
C GLY A 35 -25.15 -53.44 23.26
N GLY A 36 -25.56 -53.87 22.06
CA GLY A 36 -25.52 -55.18 21.41
C GLY A 36 -26.94 -55.55 20.91
N GLY A 37 -27.12 -55.81 19.60
CA GLY A 37 -28.32 -56.50 19.10
C GLY A 37 -28.86 -56.03 17.73
N ASP A 38 -28.35 -56.64 16.66
CA ASP A 38 -28.99 -56.82 15.33
C ASP A 38 -29.69 -58.22 15.37
N PRO A 39 -30.74 -58.58 14.58
CA PRO A 39 -30.58 -58.84 13.14
C PRO A 39 -31.81 -58.72 12.20
N ARG A 40 -31.51 -58.37 10.93
CA ARG A 40 -31.94 -59.00 9.64
C ARG A 40 -33.43 -59.18 9.25
N GLY A 41 -33.73 -58.84 7.98
CA GLY A 41 -34.78 -59.48 7.17
C GLY A 41 -35.14 -58.78 5.85
N GLY A 42 -34.75 -59.34 4.70
CA GLY A 42 -35.10 -58.87 3.34
C GLY A 42 -36.43 -59.46 2.78
N PRO A 43 -36.62 -59.56 1.44
CA PRO A 43 -37.49 -58.62 0.71
C PRO A 43 -38.63 -59.22 -0.16
N ARG A 44 -39.55 -58.33 -0.59
CA ARG A 44 -40.36 -58.28 -1.85
C ARG A 44 -41.27 -59.46 -2.26
N THR A 45 -42.55 -59.16 -2.52
CA THR A 45 -43.33 -59.73 -3.64
C THR A 45 -44.41 -58.77 -4.20
N ARG A 46 -44.62 -58.85 -5.52
CA ARG A 46 -45.62 -58.15 -6.36
C ARG A 46 -46.88 -59.02 -6.56
N ARG A 47 -48.06 -58.40 -6.64
CA ARG A 47 -49.28 -58.71 -7.47
C ARG A 47 -50.50 -58.08 -6.77
N ARG A 48 -51.61 -57.65 -7.38
CA ARG A 48 -52.18 -57.83 -8.73
C ARG A 48 -53.24 -56.73 -8.92
N ARG A 49 -53.21 -56.12 -10.10
CA ARG A 49 -54.31 -55.60 -10.93
C ARG A 49 -55.75 -55.84 -10.40
N ASN A 50 -56.54 -54.77 -10.27
CA ASN A 50 -57.99 -54.84 -10.49
C ASN A 50 -58.41 -53.82 -11.55
N ARG A 51 -59.27 -54.28 -12.47
CA ARG A 51 -59.68 -53.61 -13.71
C ARG A 51 -61.05 -52.96 -13.48
N ASN A 52 -61.24 -51.73 -13.94
CA ASN A 52 -62.57 -51.22 -14.32
C ASN A 52 -62.52 -50.78 -15.81
N PRO A 53 -63.41 -51.31 -16.69
CA PRO A 53 -63.32 -51.13 -18.12
C PRO A 53 -64.42 -50.20 -18.66
N LEU A 54 -64.34 -48.89 -18.44
CA LEU A 54 -65.32 -47.95 -19.03
C LEU A 54 -64.74 -46.55 -19.28
N VAL A 55 -63.64 -46.41 -20.03
CA VAL A 55 -63.41 -45.20 -20.85
C VAL A 55 -62.59 -45.62 -22.06
N ARG A 56 -63.30 -46.04 -23.12
CA ARG A 56 -62.71 -46.37 -24.42
C ARG A 56 -63.40 -45.52 -25.47
N ALA A 57 -62.82 -44.35 -25.76
CA ALA A 57 -62.92 -43.65 -27.04
C ALA A 57 -62.03 -42.41 -26.98
N LEU A 58 -61.32 -42.11 -28.07
CA LEU A 58 -60.25 -41.10 -28.24
C LEU A 58 -58.93 -41.68 -27.68
N ILE A 59 -57.96 -42.15 -28.47
CA ILE A 59 -57.26 -41.47 -29.56
C ILE A 59 -56.55 -42.54 -30.40
N SER A 60 -56.68 -42.46 -31.73
CA SER A 60 -55.94 -43.28 -32.71
C SER A 60 -54.42 -43.15 -32.53
N PRO A 61 -53.60 -44.19 -32.80
CA PRO A 61 -52.14 -44.13 -32.66
C PRO A 61 -51.49 -43.05 -33.54
N LEU A 62 -52.18 -42.57 -34.59
CA LEU A 62 -51.73 -41.44 -35.40
C LEU A 62 -51.95 -40.08 -34.74
N GLY A 63 -53.00 -39.94 -33.93
CA GLY A 63 -53.32 -38.69 -33.23
C GLY A 63 -52.41 -38.42 -32.04
N LEU A 64 -51.97 -39.47 -31.35
CA LEU A 64 -51.05 -39.35 -30.22
C LEU A 64 -49.64 -38.91 -30.65
N MET A 65 -49.20 -39.33 -31.85
CA MET A 65 -47.90 -38.92 -32.42
C MET A 65 -47.91 -37.46 -32.88
N LEU A 66 -49.01 -36.98 -33.47
CA LEU A 66 -49.16 -35.58 -33.88
C LEU A 66 -49.28 -34.63 -32.68
N ILE A 67 -49.97 -35.05 -31.61
CA ILE A 67 -50.06 -34.29 -30.36
C ILE A 67 -48.70 -34.25 -29.65
N ALA A 68 -47.97 -35.38 -29.59
CA ALA A 68 -46.63 -35.42 -29.00
C ALA A 68 -45.60 -34.55 -29.77
N PHE A 69 -45.67 -34.54 -31.10
CA PHE A 69 -44.84 -33.68 -31.96
C PHE A 69 -45.20 -32.20 -31.83
N ALA A 70 -46.49 -31.85 -31.81
CA ALA A 70 -46.94 -30.48 -31.60
C ALA A 70 -46.56 -29.96 -30.21
N ILE A 71 -46.61 -30.80 -29.17
CA ILE A 71 -46.16 -30.44 -27.82
C ILE A 71 -44.64 -30.26 -27.77
N THR A 72 -43.84 -31.09 -28.44
CA THR A 72 -42.37 -30.91 -28.48
C THR A 72 -41.94 -29.68 -29.28
N VAL A 73 -42.62 -29.37 -30.38
CA VAL A 73 -42.38 -28.14 -31.15
C VAL A 73 -42.86 -26.90 -30.40
N ALA A 74 -44.00 -26.96 -29.69
CA ALA A 74 -44.49 -25.87 -28.86
C ALA A 74 -43.61 -25.62 -27.62
N VAL A 75 -43.09 -26.67 -26.97
CA VAL A 75 -42.13 -26.55 -25.86
C VAL A 75 -40.77 -26.03 -26.36
N GLY A 76 -40.32 -26.45 -27.55
CA GLY A 76 -39.12 -25.90 -28.19
C GLY A 76 -39.27 -24.43 -28.61
N LEU A 77 -40.46 -24.01 -29.06
CA LEU A 77 -40.75 -22.61 -29.41
C LEU A 77 -40.98 -21.72 -28.19
N LEU A 78 -41.44 -22.25 -27.05
CA LEU A 78 -41.46 -21.52 -25.78
C LEU A 78 -40.05 -21.39 -25.16
N ALA A 79 -39.17 -22.38 -25.36
CA ALA A 79 -37.77 -22.30 -24.92
C ALA A 79 -36.93 -21.30 -25.75
N ALA A 80 -37.35 -20.96 -26.97
CA ALA A 80 -36.65 -20.01 -27.84
C ALA A 80 -37.12 -18.55 -27.70
N ARG A 81 -38.04 -18.24 -26.79
CA ARG A 81 -38.61 -16.88 -26.63
C ARG A 81 -38.36 -16.23 -25.27
N VAL A 82 -37.55 -16.84 -24.42
CA VAL A 82 -36.98 -16.19 -23.23
C VAL A 82 -35.50 -15.94 -23.50
N ILE A 83 -35.24 -14.99 -24.41
CA ILE A 83 -33.99 -14.25 -24.43
C ILE A 83 -34.35 -12.90 -23.82
N GLU A 84 -34.49 -12.89 -22.49
CA GLU A 84 -34.40 -11.63 -21.77
C GLU A 84 -32.97 -11.12 -22.02
N SER A 85 -32.91 -9.93 -22.60
CA SER A 85 -31.66 -9.19 -22.74
C SER A 85 -31.31 -8.71 -21.34
N GLU A 86 -30.54 -9.53 -20.61
CA GLU A 86 -29.88 -9.08 -19.40
C GLU A 86 -29.10 -7.80 -19.76
N PRO A 87 -29.35 -6.65 -19.11
CA PRO A 87 -28.37 -5.57 -19.19
C PRO A 87 -27.05 -6.17 -18.73
N LEU A 88 -25.97 -5.89 -19.45
CA LEU A 88 -24.62 -6.17 -18.97
C LEU A 88 -24.43 -5.38 -17.67
N THR A 89 -24.87 -5.94 -16.54
CA THR A 89 -24.31 -5.65 -15.25
C THR A 89 -22.85 -6.03 -15.39
N SER A 90 -22.04 -5.00 -15.63
CA SER A 90 -20.61 -5.04 -15.43
C SER A 90 -20.40 -5.71 -14.08
N SER A 91 -20.01 -6.98 -14.11
CA SER A 91 -19.42 -7.62 -12.95
C SER A 91 -18.26 -6.72 -12.59
N ALA A 92 -18.43 -5.92 -11.54
CA ALA A 92 -17.31 -5.30 -10.86
C ALA A 92 -16.24 -6.40 -10.71
N PRO A 93 -14.96 -6.09 -10.97
CA PRO A 93 -13.93 -7.08 -10.83
C PRO A 93 -14.08 -7.68 -9.43
N THR A 94 -14.26 -9.00 -9.35
CA THR A 94 -14.10 -9.71 -8.09
C THR A 94 -12.76 -9.25 -7.54
N ALA A 95 -12.79 -8.47 -6.44
CA ALA A 95 -11.59 -8.02 -5.77
C ALA A 95 -10.69 -9.25 -5.59
N GLY A 96 -9.59 -9.24 -6.32
CA GLY A 96 -8.70 -10.39 -6.39
C GLY A 96 -8.25 -10.74 -4.98
N ARG A 97 -8.00 -12.02 -4.73
CA ARG A 97 -7.32 -12.49 -3.51
C ARG A 97 -5.86 -11.99 -3.40
N GLY A 98 -5.38 -11.22 -4.36
CA GLY A 98 -4.11 -10.49 -4.30
C GLY A 98 -4.39 -9.07 -3.87
N GLY A 99 -3.58 -8.52 -2.96
CA GLY A 99 -3.72 -7.15 -2.46
C GLY A 99 -3.54 -6.07 -3.55
N PRO A 100 -3.16 -4.84 -3.16
CA PRO A 100 -2.93 -3.75 -4.08
C PRO A 100 -2.03 -4.15 -5.24
N VAL A 101 -2.32 -3.62 -6.43
CA VAL A 101 -1.49 -3.86 -7.62
C VAL A 101 -0.16 -3.11 -7.45
N PRO A 102 1.00 -3.77 -7.61
CA PRO A 102 2.28 -3.07 -7.56
C PRO A 102 2.36 -1.95 -8.61
N ILE A 103 2.89 -0.81 -8.21
CA ILE A 103 3.06 0.34 -9.10
C ILE A 103 4.33 0.13 -9.93
N ALA A 104 4.18 0.06 -11.26
CA ALA A 104 5.31 0.08 -12.17
C ALA A 104 5.77 1.53 -12.41
N THR A 105 7.07 1.78 -12.33
CA THR A 105 7.64 3.12 -12.55
C THR A 105 7.69 3.48 -14.04
N ASP A 106 7.55 4.77 -14.36
CA ASP A 106 7.78 5.34 -15.70
C ASP A 106 9.00 6.27 -15.68
N MET A 107 10.09 5.85 -16.31
CA MET A 107 11.35 6.61 -16.37
C MET A 107 11.48 7.46 -17.64
N THR A 108 10.41 7.59 -18.43
CA THR A 108 10.41 8.39 -19.67
C THR A 108 10.72 9.85 -19.36
N GLY A 109 11.83 10.36 -19.90
CA GLY A 109 12.24 11.75 -19.70
C GLY A 109 13.06 12.01 -18.44
N PHE A 110 13.49 10.97 -17.71
CA PHE A 110 14.31 11.12 -16.52
C PHE A 110 15.60 11.89 -16.81
N ASP A 111 15.83 12.94 -16.02
CA ASP A 111 17.07 13.70 -15.96
C ASP A 111 17.50 13.83 -14.50
N ALA A 112 18.67 13.31 -14.16
CA ALA A 112 19.20 13.39 -12.80
C ALA A 112 19.40 14.84 -12.34
N THR A 113 19.66 15.78 -13.27
CA THR A 113 19.84 17.20 -12.95
C THR A 113 18.52 17.96 -12.79
N HIS A 114 17.40 17.35 -13.18
CA HIS A 114 16.07 17.95 -13.16
C HIS A 114 14.98 16.89 -12.96
N ILE A 115 14.69 16.57 -11.69
CA ILE A 115 13.76 15.50 -11.34
C ILE A 115 12.31 15.99 -11.38
N ILE A 116 12.07 17.23 -10.94
CA ILE A 116 10.74 17.82 -10.82
C ILE A 116 10.86 19.34 -10.77
N ASP A 117 9.92 20.04 -11.41
CA ASP A 117 9.84 21.50 -11.40
C ASP A 117 9.48 22.02 -9.99
N ASP A 118 10.03 23.18 -9.62
CA ASP A 118 9.67 23.87 -8.36
C ASP A 118 8.16 24.16 -8.30
N ASP A 119 7.57 24.65 -9.40
CA ASP A 119 6.14 24.97 -9.48
C ASP A 119 5.25 23.72 -9.38
N VAL A 120 5.78 22.52 -9.66
CA VAL A 120 5.05 21.26 -9.42
C VAL A 120 5.26 20.80 -7.98
N PHE A 121 6.48 20.88 -7.44
CA PHE A 121 6.81 20.36 -6.11
C PHE A 121 6.14 21.13 -4.97
N TYR A 122 6.04 22.46 -5.12
CA TYR A 122 5.54 23.37 -4.09
C TYR A 122 4.09 23.85 -4.34
N ASP A 123 3.37 23.23 -5.27
CA ASP A 123 1.93 23.51 -5.50
C ASP A 123 1.06 22.65 -4.58
N SER A 124 0.67 23.20 -3.43
CA SER A 124 -0.23 22.55 -2.47
C SER A 124 -1.67 22.39 -2.96
N THR A 125 -2.02 22.93 -4.13
CA THR A 125 -3.40 22.98 -4.63
C THR A 125 -3.76 21.87 -5.62
N THR A 126 -2.81 20.98 -5.94
CA THR A 126 -2.98 19.94 -6.98
C THR A 126 -3.99 18.84 -6.64
N MET A 127 -4.31 18.63 -5.35
CA MET A 127 -5.35 17.70 -4.92
C MET A 127 -6.08 18.19 -3.68
N THR A 128 -7.40 18.08 -3.71
CA THR A 128 -8.29 18.20 -2.55
C THR A 128 -8.24 16.95 -1.67
N ALA A 129 -8.73 17.04 -0.43
CA ALA A 129 -8.83 15.88 0.46
C ALA A 129 -9.68 14.75 -0.16
N GLU A 130 -10.76 15.10 -0.87
CA GLU A 130 -11.62 14.14 -1.56
C GLU A 130 -10.90 13.42 -2.70
N GLU A 131 -10.09 14.14 -3.49
CA GLU A 131 -9.28 13.56 -4.56
C GLU A 131 -8.19 12.65 -3.99
N ILE A 132 -7.58 13.00 -2.86
CA ILE A 132 -6.60 12.15 -2.16
C ILE A 132 -7.28 10.88 -1.65
N THR A 133 -8.48 10.99 -1.04
CA THR A 133 -9.26 9.81 -0.63
C THR A 133 -9.53 8.89 -1.81
N ALA A 134 -10.06 9.43 -2.93
CA ALA A 134 -10.36 8.63 -4.11
C ALA A 134 -9.11 7.95 -4.70
N PHE A 135 -7.97 8.65 -4.72
CA PHE A 135 -6.70 8.09 -5.16
C PHE A 135 -6.23 6.94 -4.27
N ILE A 136 -6.23 7.14 -2.94
CA ILE A 136 -5.82 6.11 -1.99
C ILE A 136 -6.74 4.90 -2.09
N ASP A 137 -8.06 5.09 -2.14
CA ASP A 137 -9.03 3.99 -2.28
C ASP A 137 -8.79 3.17 -3.55
N GLN A 138 -8.45 3.84 -4.65
CA GLN A 138 -8.15 3.18 -5.92
C GLN A 138 -6.85 2.37 -5.84
N VAL A 139 -5.75 2.98 -5.40
CA VAL A 139 -4.43 2.33 -5.37
C VAL A 139 -4.38 1.24 -4.31
N ASN A 140 -5.02 1.45 -3.17
CA ASN A 140 -5.06 0.52 -2.04
C ASN A 140 -6.17 -0.54 -2.17
N SER A 141 -6.93 -0.54 -3.27
CA SER A 141 -8.00 -1.49 -3.54
C SER A 141 -7.55 -2.94 -3.36
N GLY A 142 -8.27 -3.70 -2.53
CA GLY A 142 -7.96 -5.08 -2.20
C GLY A 142 -6.96 -5.26 -1.06
N CYS A 143 -6.52 -4.17 -0.42
CA CYS A 143 -5.71 -4.24 0.79
C CYS A 143 -6.33 -5.12 1.87
N GLN A 144 -5.46 -5.84 2.56
CA GLN A 144 -5.79 -6.71 3.69
C GLN A 144 -5.09 -6.15 4.93
N THR A 145 -5.80 -6.14 6.05
CA THR A 145 -5.25 -5.75 7.35
C THR A 145 -3.96 -6.52 7.67
N GLY A 146 -3.00 -5.82 8.25
CA GLY A 146 -1.75 -6.37 8.77
C GLY A 146 -1.97 -7.54 9.71
N ARG A 147 -0.98 -8.46 9.79
CA ARG A 147 -1.06 -9.61 10.72
C ARG A 147 -1.14 -9.20 12.19
N ASP A 148 -0.64 -8.02 12.51
CA ASP A 148 -0.67 -7.37 13.81
C ASP A 148 -1.94 -6.54 14.06
N GLY A 149 -2.87 -6.50 13.10
CA GLY A 149 -4.09 -5.69 13.15
C GLY A 149 -3.95 -4.30 12.54
N THR A 150 -2.80 -3.98 11.92
CA THR A 150 -2.56 -2.70 11.25
C THR A 150 -3.57 -2.46 10.12
N ALA A 151 -4.31 -1.36 10.19
CA ALA A 151 -5.30 -1.00 9.18
C ALA A 151 -4.65 -0.60 7.85
N CYS A 152 -5.34 -0.90 6.75
CA CYS A 152 -4.98 -0.45 5.41
C CYS A 152 -4.97 1.08 5.33
N LEU A 153 -4.16 1.68 4.45
CA LEU A 153 -4.00 3.14 4.36
C LEU A 153 -5.34 3.87 4.15
N ALA A 154 -6.23 3.28 3.34
CA ALA A 154 -7.58 3.78 3.10
C ALA A 154 -8.48 3.80 4.36
N GLU A 155 -8.21 2.93 5.33
CA GLU A 155 -9.01 2.73 6.54
C GLU A 155 -8.32 3.24 7.81
N ALA A 156 -7.02 3.53 7.73
CA ALA A 156 -6.21 3.96 8.86
C ALA A 156 -6.61 5.35 9.35
N SER A 157 -6.58 5.51 10.67
CA SER A 157 -6.89 6.77 11.34
C SER A 157 -5.74 7.17 12.27
N PHE A 158 -5.46 8.45 12.33
CA PHE A 158 -4.32 9.02 13.04
C PHE A 158 -4.79 10.14 13.96
N ASP A 159 -4.28 10.14 15.19
CA ASP A 159 -4.42 11.28 16.07
C ASP A 159 -3.28 12.26 15.76
N THR A 160 -3.65 13.52 15.51
CA THR A 160 -2.71 14.59 15.17
C THR A 160 -2.74 15.66 16.25
N GLU A 161 -1.74 16.54 16.21
CA GLU A 161 -1.57 17.62 17.18
C GLU A 161 -1.46 18.97 16.47
N ASP A 162 -1.81 20.03 17.20
CA ASP A 162 -1.65 21.38 16.69
C ASP A 162 -0.18 21.70 16.40
N ARG A 163 0.07 22.39 15.30
CA ARG A 163 1.35 23.01 14.96
C ARG A 163 1.11 24.48 14.70
N GLU A 164 1.85 25.31 15.42
CA GLU A 164 1.91 26.75 15.17
C GLU A 164 2.51 27.02 13.79
N GLU A 165 2.15 28.16 13.21
CA GLU A 165 2.72 28.65 11.96
C GLU A 165 4.24 28.84 12.12
N THR A 166 5.01 28.40 11.12
CA THR A 166 6.46 28.59 11.04
C THR A 166 6.86 29.13 9.67
N ALA A 167 8.13 29.48 9.48
CA ALA A 167 8.61 29.87 8.16
C ALA A 167 8.51 28.71 7.14
N ALA A 168 8.75 27.47 7.59
CA ALA A 168 8.67 26.29 6.75
C ALA A 168 7.21 25.85 6.52
N CYS A 169 6.34 26.01 7.52
CA CYS A 169 4.93 25.68 7.43
C CYS A 169 4.05 26.86 7.87
N PRO A 170 3.83 27.84 6.98
CA PRO A 170 3.16 29.09 7.33
C PRO A 170 1.65 28.94 7.53
N GLY A 171 1.03 27.86 7.04
CA GLY A 171 -0.39 27.60 7.26
C GLY A 171 -0.73 27.05 8.64
N GLY A 172 0.29 26.63 9.41
CA GLY A 172 0.10 25.88 10.65
C GLY A 172 -0.65 24.57 10.43
N TYR A 173 -0.92 23.83 11.51
CA TYR A 173 -1.74 22.62 11.45
C TYR A 173 -2.70 22.60 12.63
N GLN A 174 -4.00 22.46 12.39
CA GLN A 174 -4.97 22.25 13.46
C GLN A 174 -5.16 20.75 13.69
N GLY A 175 -4.75 20.23 14.84
CA GLY A 175 -4.86 18.81 15.19
C GLY A 175 -6.31 18.33 15.35
N ALA A 176 -6.51 17.03 15.13
CA ALA A 176 -7.78 16.35 15.40
C ALA A 176 -7.53 14.88 15.76
N ARG A 177 -8.56 14.24 16.34
CA ARG A 177 -8.55 12.80 16.61
C ARG A 177 -9.09 12.03 15.41
N ALA A 178 -8.53 10.84 15.19
CA ALA A 178 -8.97 9.89 14.18
C ALA A 178 -9.10 10.49 12.75
N GLU A 179 -8.13 11.31 12.35
CA GLU A 179 -8.03 11.79 10.97
C GLU A 179 -7.64 10.64 10.05
N ASN A 180 -8.30 10.50 8.90
CA ASN A 180 -7.87 9.53 7.90
C ASN A 180 -6.58 10.00 7.19
N ALA A 181 -5.93 9.10 6.45
CA ALA A 181 -4.69 9.41 5.73
C ALA A 181 -4.81 10.63 4.81
N ALA A 182 -5.92 10.75 4.08
CA ALA A 182 -6.16 11.84 3.14
C ALA A 182 -6.27 13.21 3.82
N GLN A 183 -6.92 13.27 4.99
CA GLN A 183 -7.00 14.49 5.79
C GLN A 183 -5.62 14.92 6.28
N VAL A 184 -4.82 13.99 6.78
CA VAL A 184 -3.44 14.30 7.23
C VAL A 184 -2.61 14.82 6.06
N ILE A 185 -2.62 14.14 4.91
CA ILE A 185 -1.85 14.53 3.72
C ILE A 185 -2.28 15.92 3.22
N SER A 186 -3.58 16.14 3.05
CA SER A 186 -4.13 17.43 2.56
C SER A 186 -3.77 18.59 3.48
N LYS A 187 -3.88 18.38 4.80
CA LYS A 187 -3.56 19.42 5.77
C LYS A 187 -2.07 19.68 5.89
N VAL A 188 -1.21 18.66 5.82
CA VAL A 188 0.26 18.85 5.79
C VAL A 188 0.67 19.57 4.50
N ALA A 189 0.13 19.18 3.35
CA ALA A 189 0.37 19.84 2.08
C ALA A 189 0.03 21.33 2.13
N THR A 190 -1.14 21.67 2.68
CA THR A 190 -1.59 23.05 2.86
C THR A 190 -0.76 23.80 3.90
N ALA A 191 -0.41 23.15 5.02
CA ALA A 191 0.37 23.75 6.10
C ALA A 191 1.74 24.23 5.62
N CYS A 192 2.37 23.43 4.77
CA CYS A 192 3.77 23.58 4.38
C CYS A 192 3.97 23.93 2.91
N ASP A 193 2.93 24.29 2.15
CA ASP A 193 3.00 24.60 0.72
C ASP A 193 3.78 23.53 -0.08
N ILE A 194 3.40 22.27 0.11
CA ILE A 194 3.97 21.11 -0.61
C ILE A 194 2.86 20.43 -1.40
N ASN A 195 3.19 20.00 -2.61
CA ASN A 195 2.26 19.25 -3.44
C ASN A 195 1.85 17.92 -2.77
N PRO A 196 0.55 17.65 -2.52
CA PRO A 196 0.10 16.39 -1.92
C PRO A 196 0.51 15.14 -2.71
N GLN A 197 0.69 15.24 -4.03
CA GLN A 197 1.22 14.16 -4.87
C GLN A 197 2.66 13.81 -4.52
N VAL A 198 3.49 14.79 -4.15
CA VAL A 198 4.86 14.55 -3.66
C VAL A 198 4.81 13.75 -2.36
N LEU A 199 3.94 14.11 -1.42
CA LEU A 199 3.78 13.37 -0.16
C LEU A 199 3.32 11.92 -0.40
N LEU A 200 2.37 11.71 -1.31
CA LEU A 200 1.94 10.36 -1.71
C LEU A 200 3.07 9.53 -2.32
N VAL A 201 3.91 10.13 -3.17
CA VAL A 201 5.08 9.46 -3.74
C VAL A 201 6.12 9.12 -2.66
N LEU A 202 6.35 10.00 -1.69
CA LEU A 202 7.25 9.71 -0.56
C LEU A 202 6.77 8.50 0.24
N LEU A 203 5.47 8.43 0.57
CA LEU A 203 4.89 7.27 1.25
C LEU A 203 5.17 5.94 0.51
N GLN A 204 5.07 5.96 -0.82
CA GLN A 204 5.35 4.79 -1.65
C GLN A 204 6.85 4.48 -1.74
N LYS A 205 7.68 5.51 -1.90
CA LYS A 205 9.13 5.36 -2.07
C LYS A 205 9.79 4.81 -0.81
N GLU A 206 9.37 5.28 0.36
CA GLU A 206 10.05 5.00 1.62
C GLU A 206 9.55 3.69 2.26
N GLU A 207 8.23 3.49 2.32
CA GLU A 207 7.63 2.35 3.03
C GLU A 207 6.66 1.52 2.16
N GLY A 208 6.52 1.84 0.87
CA GLY A 208 5.59 1.15 -0.03
C GLY A 208 4.11 1.31 0.34
N LEU A 209 3.79 2.28 1.21
CA LEU A 209 2.53 2.34 1.96
C LEU A 209 1.27 2.42 1.10
N LEU A 210 1.34 2.96 -0.13
CA LEU A 210 0.17 2.98 -1.02
C LEU A 210 -0.26 1.56 -1.40
N THR A 211 0.69 0.62 -1.43
CA THR A 211 0.49 -0.77 -1.87
C THR A 211 0.71 -1.83 -0.78
N SER A 212 1.24 -1.45 0.39
CA SER A 212 1.46 -2.37 1.52
C SER A 212 0.16 -3.01 1.98
N SER A 213 0.19 -4.33 2.21
CA SER A 213 -0.99 -5.12 2.57
C SER A 213 -0.61 -6.42 3.27
N GLY A 214 -1.46 -6.88 4.18
CA GLY A 214 -1.39 -8.21 4.79
C GLY A 214 -0.07 -8.45 5.51
N ALA A 215 0.74 -9.39 5.02
CA ALA A 215 1.99 -9.75 5.71
C ALA A 215 3.08 -8.68 5.62
N THR A 216 2.98 -7.74 4.67
CA THR A 216 3.95 -6.67 4.46
C THR A 216 3.47 -5.32 4.98
N LEU A 217 2.32 -5.29 5.66
CA LEU A 217 1.78 -4.10 6.30
C LEU A 217 1.89 -4.27 7.82
N THR A 218 2.64 -3.38 8.46
CA THR A 218 2.86 -3.37 9.90
C THR A 218 2.75 -1.96 10.46
N ALA A 219 2.54 -1.84 11.78
CA ALA A 219 2.47 -0.53 12.42
C ALA A 219 3.74 0.31 12.20
N ARG A 220 4.90 -0.37 12.03
CA ARG A 220 6.19 0.27 11.78
C ARG A 220 6.17 1.11 10.51
N ASP A 221 5.51 0.65 9.47
CA ASP A 221 5.43 1.33 8.18
C ASP A 221 4.81 2.73 8.33
N TYR A 222 3.84 2.89 9.24
CA TYR A 222 3.29 4.21 9.58
C TYR A 222 4.19 5.03 10.50
N GLU A 223 4.96 4.40 11.38
CA GLU A 223 5.92 5.10 12.26
C GLU A 223 7.06 5.74 11.46
N THR A 224 7.43 5.16 10.33
CA THR A 224 8.53 5.60 9.45
C THR A 224 8.08 6.00 8.05
N ALA A 225 6.80 6.36 7.91
CA ALA A 225 6.09 6.54 6.65
C ALA A 225 6.81 7.35 5.55
N ALA A 226 7.65 8.32 5.93
CA ALA A 226 8.38 9.18 5.00
C ALA A 226 9.91 9.06 5.14
N GLY A 227 10.42 8.16 5.97
CA GLY A 227 11.86 8.04 6.24
C GLY A 227 12.47 9.27 6.95
N TYR A 228 11.66 10.19 7.45
CA TYR A 228 12.15 11.41 8.07
C TYR A 228 12.79 11.13 9.43
N ALA A 229 13.99 11.67 9.65
CA ALA A 229 14.78 11.49 10.86
C ALA A 229 15.00 10.00 11.24
N CYS A 230 15.20 9.16 10.21
CA CYS A 230 15.53 7.75 10.31
C CYS A 230 16.93 7.47 9.77
N PRO A 231 18.02 7.71 10.54
CA PRO A 231 19.37 7.47 10.03
C PRO A 231 19.64 5.97 9.84
N ASP A 232 20.21 5.62 8.69
CA ASP A 232 20.56 4.24 8.35
C ASP A 232 21.35 3.53 9.46
N GLY A 233 20.93 2.30 9.78
CA GLY A 233 21.57 1.46 10.79
C GLY A 233 21.35 1.91 12.24
N THR A 234 20.50 2.92 12.48
CA THR A 234 20.10 3.36 13.81
C THR A 234 18.57 3.34 13.98
N GLN A 235 18.11 3.50 15.22
CA GLN A 235 16.69 3.60 15.50
C GLN A 235 16.23 5.01 15.13
N CYS A 236 15.13 5.13 14.37
CA CYS A 236 14.55 6.44 14.09
C CYS A 236 14.28 7.21 15.38
N ASP A 237 14.41 8.52 15.32
CA ASP A 237 14.16 9.34 16.48
C ASP A 237 12.67 9.23 16.88
N PRO A 238 12.37 8.75 18.11
CA PRO A 238 11.01 8.48 18.53
C PRO A 238 10.13 9.74 18.58
N GLN A 239 10.72 10.94 18.59
CA GLN A 239 9.95 12.19 18.52
C GLN A 239 9.25 12.39 17.16
N TYR A 240 9.78 11.78 16.10
CA TYR A 240 9.23 11.86 14.75
C TYR A 240 8.48 10.60 14.33
N ALA A 241 8.33 9.62 15.22
CA ALA A 241 7.61 8.39 14.91
C ALA A 241 6.10 8.67 14.80
N GLY A 242 5.52 8.22 13.68
CA GLY A 242 4.08 8.29 13.43
C GLY A 242 3.75 8.99 12.11
N PHE A 243 2.64 8.60 11.49
CA PHE A 243 2.28 9.02 10.13
C PHE A 243 2.25 10.55 9.98
N PHE A 244 1.63 11.25 10.93
CA PHE A 244 1.59 12.71 10.94
C PHE A 244 2.98 13.34 11.15
N GLN A 245 3.75 12.87 12.14
CA GLN A 245 5.07 13.42 12.44
C GLN A 245 6.04 13.23 11.26
N GLN A 246 5.97 12.07 10.60
CA GLN A 246 6.76 11.77 9.41
C GLN A 246 6.43 12.70 8.24
N LEU A 247 5.14 12.85 7.90
CA LEU A 247 4.73 13.71 6.79
C LEU A 247 4.97 15.19 7.06
N TYR A 248 4.59 15.68 8.25
CA TYR A 248 4.83 17.08 8.62
C TYR A 248 6.34 17.39 8.68
N GLY A 249 7.14 16.48 9.26
CA GLY A 249 8.59 16.61 9.33
C GLY A 249 9.24 16.65 7.95
N ALA A 250 8.88 15.72 7.06
CA ALA A 250 9.38 15.70 5.69
C ALA A 250 8.99 16.97 4.92
N ALA A 251 7.73 17.40 5.00
CA ALA A 251 7.24 18.61 4.32
C ALA A 251 7.96 19.87 4.81
N SER A 252 8.09 20.03 6.13
CA SER A 252 8.87 21.13 6.74
C SER A 252 10.34 21.08 6.29
N GLN A 253 10.93 19.90 6.20
CA GLN A 253 12.32 19.73 5.79
C GLN A 253 12.56 20.14 4.32
N PHE A 254 11.64 19.81 3.42
CA PHE A 254 11.72 20.28 2.02
C PHE A 254 11.60 21.80 1.91
N GLN A 255 10.84 22.42 2.81
CA GLN A 255 10.78 23.88 2.90
C GLN A 255 12.07 24.47 3.47
N ASP A 256 12.67 23.83 4.47
CA ASP A 256 13.98 24.26 4.99
C ASP A 256 15.08 24.20 3.92
N TYR A 257 15.10 23.16 3.07
CA TYR A 257 16.00 23.09 1.92
C TYR A 257 15.80 24.28 0.96
N ARG A 258 14.55 24.62 0.64
CA ARG A 258 14.22 25.75 -0.23
C ARG A 258 14.56 27.11 0.38
N LEU A 259 14.29 27.29 1.66
CA LEU A 259 14.43 28.57 2.36
C LEU A 259 15.87 28.86 2.78
N ASN A 260 16.67 27.82 3.03
CA ASN A 260 18.05 27.93 3.51
C ASN A 260 19.02 27.04 2.70
N PRO A 261 19.06 27.14 1.36
CA PRO A 261 19.76 26.17 0.51
C PRO A 261 21.26 26.07 0.83
N GLU A 262 21.91 27.19 1.17
CA GLU A 262 23.36 27.21 1.50
C GLU A 262 23.73 26.45 2.79
N ALA A 263 22.75 26.01 3.58
CA ALA A 263 22.99 25.19 4.78
C ALA A 263 23.17 23.69 4.46
N PHE A 264 22.89 23.27 3.22
CA PHE A 264 22.85 21.86 2.82
C PHE A 264 23.91 21.53 1.76
N GLN A 265 23.98 20.25 1.38
CA GLN A 265 25.05 19.77 0.51
C GLN A 265 24.79 20.13 -0.95
N VAL A 266 23.54 19.97 -1.41
CA VAL A 266 23.16 20.18 -2.80
C VAL A 266 22.50 21.54 -2.94
N VAL A 267 23.12 22.44 -3.71
CA VAL A 267 22.60 23.77 -3.97
C VAL A 267 22.32 23.90 -5.46
N ALA A 268 21.10 24.32 -5.82
CA ALA A 268 20.74 24.50 -7.22
C ALA A 268 21.71 25.45 -7.96
N GLY A 269 22.12 25.06 -9.16
CA GLY A 269 23.08 25.80 -9.99
C GLY A 269 24.55 25.69 -9.54
N ALA A 270 24.85 25.02 -8.43
CA ALA A 270 26.23 24.79 -7.97
C ALA A 270 26.66 23.33 -8.22
N PRO A 271 27.85 23.08 -8.81
CA PRO A 271 28.36 21.74 -8.97
C PRO A 271 28.75 21.12 -7.62
N VAL A 272 28.43 19.84 -7.42
CA VAL A 272 28.79 19.07 -6.23
C VAL A 272 29.14 17.62 -6.58
N GLN A 273 30.08 17.02 -5.86
CA GLN A 273 30.32 15.58 -5.92
C GLN A 273 29.31 14.85 -5.04
N LEU A 274 28.44 14.06 -5.66
CA LEU A 274 27.48 13.22 -4.93
C LEU A 274 27.82 11.74 -5.11
N ALA A 275 27.68 10.95 -4.05
CA ALA A 275 27.93 9.52 -4.10
C ALA A 275 26.85 8.79 -4.91
N TYR A 276 27.21 7.67 -5.53
CA TYR A 276 26.25 6.77 -6.16
C TYR A 276 25.55 5.84 -5.15
N SER A 277 26.23 5.55 -4.03
CA SER A 277 25.78 4.60 -3.01
C SER A 277 26.38 4.95 -1.64
N PRO A 278 25.78 4.50 -0.52
CA PRO A 278 26.43 4.52 0.79
C PRO A 278 27.78 3.79 0.81
N ASP A 279 27.99 2.82 -0.07
CA ASP A 279 29.27 2.16 -0.25
C ASP A 279 30.25 3.09 -0.98
N ALA A 280 31.26 3.57 -0.26
CA ALA A 280 32.28 4.47 -0.80
C ALA A 280 33.08 3.86 -1.98
N SER A 281 33.10 2.53 -2.14
CA SER A 281 33.76 1.88 -3.28
C SER A 281 33.05 2.12 -4.61
N CYS A 282 31.76 2.50 -4.57
CA CYS A 282 30.97 2.87 -5.74
C CYS A 282 31.36 4.24 -6.32
N GLY A 283 32.08 5.07 -5.56
CA GLY A 283 32.55 6.36 -6.02
C GLY A 283 31.49 7.46 -6.03
N THR A 284 31.81 8.54 -6.74
CA THR A 284 31.00 9.77 -6.83
C THR A 284 30.97 10.28 -8.26
N GLY A 285 29.95 11.09 -8.59
CA GLY A 285 29.84 11.85 -9.84
C GLY A 285 29.64 13.33 -9.56
N GLU A 286 30.06 14.19 -10.48
CA GLU A 286 29.70 15.62 -10.42
C GLU A 286 28.26 15.78 -10.91
N ILE A 287 27.46 16.55 -10.18
CA ILE A 287 26.11 16.92 -10.59
C ILE A 287 25.89 18.42 -10.34
N THR A 288 25.17 19.06 -11.25
CA THR A 288 24.67 20.43 -11.09
C THR A 288 23.17 20.39 -11.35
N VAL A 289 22.36 20.49 -10.29
CA VAL A 289 20.90 20.43 -10.40
C VAL A 289 20.33 21.81 -10.73
N VAL A 290 19.23 21.85 -11.48
CA VAL A 290 18.76 23.10 -12.09
C VAL A 290 17.85 23.93 -11.18
N ASN A 291 17.18 23.32 -10.19
CA ASN A 291 16.18 23.97 -9.36
C ASN A 291 16.20 23.49 -7.89
N GLN A 292 15.39 24.14 -7.04
CA GLN A 292 15.41 23.91 -5.59
C GLN A 292 14.73 22.60 -5.19
N ALA A 293 13.66 22.20 -5.87
CA ALA A 293 12.97 20.94 -5.60
C ALA A 293 13.88 19.74 -5.88
N THR A 294 14.60 19.75 -7.00
CA THR A 294 15.57 18.70 -7.32
C THR A 294 16.73 18.70 -6.32
N ALA A 295 17.23 19.88 -5.91
CA ALA A 295 18.24 19.97 -4.85
C ALA A 295 17.75 19.36 -3.53
N GLY A 296 16.54 19.72 -3.10
CA GLY A 296 15.92 19.19 -1.88
C GLY A 296 15.72 17.67 -1.91
N LEU A 297 15.38 17.08 -3.06
CA LEU A 297 15.29 15.62 -3.21
C LEU A 297 16.64 14.91 -3.00
N TYR A 298 17.73 15.53 -3.46
CA TYR A 298 19.07 15.03 -3.17
C TYR A 298 19.50 15.26 -1.72
N ASP A 299 19.16 16.39 -1.10
CA ASP A 299 19.45 16.58 0.32
C ASP A 299 18.62 15.65 1.22
N TYR A 300 17.42 15.24 0.78
CA TYR A 300 16.59 14.25 1.46
C TYR A 300 17.11 12.81 1.26
N THR A 301 17.51 12.47 0.03
CA THR A 301 18.10 11.17 -0.32
C THR A 301 19.42 11.35 -1.07
N PRO A 302 20.58 11.35 -0.36
CA PRO A 302 21.85 11.90 -0.86
C PRO A 302 22.66 10.94 -1.73
N TYR A 303 21.99 10.35 -2.74
CA TYR A 303 22.62 9.51 -3.74
C TYR A 303 22.08 9.81 -5.14
N GLN A 304 22.99 9.95 -6.10
CA GLN A 304 22.63 10.03 -7.51
C GLN A 304 22.56 8.64 -8.14
N PRO A 305 21.61 8.41 -9.07
CA PRO A 305 21.60 7.17 -9.84
C PRO A 305 22.91 7.04 -10.61
N ASP A 306 23.50 5.86 -10.59
CA ASP A 306 24.65 5.53 -11.41
C ASP A 306 24.21 5.17 -12.84
N PRO A 307 25.15 5.09 -13.81
CA PRO A 307 24.79 4.76 -15.18
C PRO A 307 24.04 3.42 -15.36
N ALA A 308 24.26 2.45 -14.47
CA ALA A 308 23.61 1.14 -14.56
C ALA A 308 22.10 1.19 -14.26
N ALA A 309 21.60 2.22 -13.58
CA ALA A 309 20.18 2.37 -13.21
C ALA A 309 19.23 2.18 -14.41
N THR A 310 19.59 2.75 -15.57
CA THR A 310 18.82 2.65 -16.84
C THR A 310 18.72 1.21 -17.38
N SER A 311 19.62 0.33 -16.96
CA SER A 311 19.75 -1.07 -17.41
C SER A 311 19.34 -2.09 -16.35
N GLY A 312 18.60 -1.67 -15.32
CA GLY A 312 18.16 -2.53 -14.21
C GLY A 312 19.08 -2.51 -13.00
N GLY A 313 20.08 -1.64 -13.00
CA GLY A 313 20.98 -1.37 -11.88
C GLY A 313 22.05 -2.44 -11.63
N ASP A 314 22.94 -2.13 -10.70
CA ASP A 314 23.98 -3.00 -10.17
C ASP A 314 24.13 -2.84 -8.65
N ALA A 315 25.24 -3.30 -8.08
CA ALA A 315 25.50 -3.22 -6.63
C ALA A 315 25.69 -1.77 -6.11
N CYS A 316 25.93 -0.82 -7.00
CA CYS A 316 26.15 0.59 -6.72
C CYS A 316 24.94 1.47 -7.02
N THR A 317 23.87 0.92 -7.58
CA THR A 317 22.66 1.67 -7.87
C THR A 317 21.88 2.02 -6.61
N SER A 318 21.75 3.31 -6.35
CA SER A 318 20.78 3.85 -5.40
C SER A 318 19.49 4.22 -6.11
N TRP A 319 18.38 3.67 -5.63
CA TRP A 319 17.07 3.78 -6.28
C TRP A 319 16.21 4.96 -5.80
N GLY A 320 16.62 5.70 -4.76
CA GLY A 320 15.77 6.72 -4.12
C GLY A 320 15.19 7.73 -5.10
N ASN A 321 16.03 8.63 -5.62
CA ASN A 321 15.60 9.67 -6.56
C ASN A 321 15.10 9.12 -7.90
N TRP A 322 15.65 7.99 -8.35
CA TRP A 322 15.17 7.28 -9.53
C TRP A 322 13.70 6.83 -9.37
N ASN A 323 13.39 6.17 -8.25
CA ASN A 323 12.05 5.70 -7.93
C ASN A 323 11.10 6.86 -7.65
N PHE A 324 11.55 7.94 -7.01
CA PHE A 324 10.72 9.13 -6.82
C PHE A 324 10.15 9.61 -8.15
N TYR A 325 11.03 9.88 -9.12
CA TYR A 325 10.63 10.30 -10.46
C TYR A 325 9.68 9.29 -11.09
N GLY A 326 10.09 8.02 -11.10
CA GLY A 326 9.36 6.95 -11.74
C GLY A 326 7.95 6.75 -11.20
N TYR A 327 7.77 6.86 -9.88
CA TYR A 327 6.46 6.78 -9.24
C TYR A 327 5.63 8.02 -9.51
N PHE A 328 6.22 9.22 -9.43
CA PHE A 328 5.49 10.45 -9.70
C PHE A 328 4.92 10.44 -11.13
N ARG A 329 5.76 10.12 -12.12
CA ARG A 329 5.36 9.96 -13.53
C ARG A 329 4.29 8.91 -13.75
N ALA A 330 4.38 7.77 -13.08
CA ALA A 330 3.44 6.67 -13.27
C ALA A 330 2.06 6.94 -12.66
N LEU A 331 2.02 7.68 -11.55
CA LEU A 331 0.80 7.95 -10.79
C LEU A 331 0.12 9.26 -11.18
N PHE A 332 0.90 10.24 -11.64
CA PHE A 332 0.47 11.62 -11.86
C PHE A 332 0.94 12.14 -13.23
N ALA A 333 0.99 13.47 -13.37
CA ALA A 333 1.43 14.11 -14.60
C ALA A 333 2.97 14.12 -14.73
N ASP A 334 3.44 14.69 -15.83
CA ASP A 334 4.86 15.00 -16.01
C ASP A 334 5.36 15.89 -14.86
N PRO A 335 6.42 15.51 -14.11
CA PRO A 335 6.99 16.35 -13.06
C PRO A 335 7.81 17.52 -13.61
N THR A 336 8.18 17.51 -14.90
CA THR A 336 9.01 18.55 -15.54
C THR A 336 8.33 19.22 -16.76
N PRO A 337 7.09 19.73 -16.62
CA PRO A 337 6.37 20.35 -17.74
C PRO A 337 7.07 21.61 -18.28
N SER A 338 7.87 22.28 -17.45
CA SER A 338 8.72 23.40 -17.84
C SER A 338 9.99 22.88 -18.49
N THR A 339 9.85 22.25 -19.66
CA THR A 339 11.03 21.93 -20.47
C THR A 339 11.90 23.18 -20.65
N LEU A 340 13.15 23.09 -20.21
CA LEU A 340 14.15 24.17 -20.25
C LEU A 340 14.15 24.83 -21.65
N THR A 341 13.60 26.03 -21.75
CA THR A 341 13.78 26.91 -22.92
C THR A 341 15.12 27.60 -22.89
#